data_AF-A0A6H2GRX3-F1
#
_entry.id   AF-A0A6H2GRX3-F1
#
_cell.length_a   1.000
_cell.length_b   1.000
_cell.length_c   1.000
_cell.angle_alpha   90.00
_cell.angle_beta   90.00
_cell.angle_gamma   90.00
#
_symmetry.space_group_name_H-M   'P 1'
#
loop_
_entity.id
_entity.type
_entity.pdbx_description
1 polymer ?
#
loop_
_entity_poly.entity_id
_entity_poly.type
_entity_poly.pdbx_seq_one_letter_code
_entity_poly.pdbx_strand_id
1 'polypeptide(L)' 'MIIMEEHKEAVIRKIRAYGIIKDPELLERPDEPVPLWVLLEALLHVIDRLEPSDDRPYD' A
#
# COMPACT_ATOMS: atom_id res chain seq x y z
N MET A 1 -8.70 -22.62 2.79
CA MET A 1 -7.38 -22.05 3.14
C MET A 1 -6.58 -21.65 1.91
N ILE A 2 -6.40 -22.50 0.88
CA ILE A 2 -5.61 -22.19 -0.33
C ILE A 2 -6.06 -20.89 -1.04
N ILE A 3 -7.37 -20.66 -1.19
CA ILE A 3 -7.92 -19.46 -1.85
C ILE A 3 -7.54 -18.16 -1.11
N MET A 4 -7.39 -18.18 0.22
CA MET A 4 -7.00 -16.97 0.97
C MET A 4 -5.52 -16.63 0.78
N GLU A 5 -4.65 -17.64 0.76
CA GLU A 5 -3.21 -17.44 0.56
C GLU A 5 -2.93 -16.91 -0.84
N GLU A 6 -3.56 -17.48 -1.88
CA GLU A 6 -3.44 -16.98 -3.26
C GLU A 6 -3.93 -15.53 -3.41
N HIS A 7 -5.04 -15.19 -2.74
CA HIS A 7 -5.57 -13.84 -2.76
C HIS A 7 -4.63 -12.84 -2.08
N LYS A 8 -4.08 -13.22 -0.92
CA LYS A 8 -3.12 -12.42 -0.16
C LYS A 8 -1.84 -12.18 -0.96
N GLU A 9 -1.31 -13.20 -1.61
CA GLU A 9 -0.12 -13.10 -2.46
C GLU A 9 -0.35 -12.14 -3.65
N ALA A 10 -1.53 -12.20 -4.27
CA ALA A 10 -1.91 -11.28 -5.33
C ALA A 10 -2.00 -9.82 -4.85
N VAL A 11 -2.50 -9.59 -3.63
CA VAL A 11 -2.55 -8.25 -3.02
C VAL A 11 -1.14 -7.73 -2.74
N ILE A 12 -0.25 -8.55 -2.15
CA ILE A 12 1.15 -8.19 -1.88
C ILE A 12 1.89 -7.83 -3.17
N ARG A 13 1.70 -8.61 -4.24
CA ARG A 13 2.29 -8.32 -5.56
C ARG A 13 1.84 -6.97 -6.11
N LYS A 14 0.55 -6.64 -5.98
CA LYS A 14 0.03 -5.34 -6.41
C LYS A 14 0.65 -4.21 -5.59
N ILE A 15 0.66 -4.30 -4.26
CA ILE A 15 1.24 -3.28 -3.39
C ILE A 15 2.72 -3.04 -3.73
N ARG A 16 3.49 -4.11 -3.96
CA ARG A 16 4.89 -4.03 -4.41
C ARG A 16 5.03 -3.31 -5.76
N ALA A 17 4.17 -3.63 -6.72
CA ALA A 17 4.17 -2.99 -8.05
C ALA A 17 3.80 -1.50 -7.99
N TYR A 18 2.90 -1.13 -7.07
CA TYR A 18 2.61 0.27 -6.81
C TYR A 18 3.81 0.96 -6.13
N GLY A 19 4.55 0.31 -5.23
CA GLY A 19 5.63 0.97 -4.48
C GLY A 19 5.09 1.94 -3.42
N ILE A 20 3.88 1.65 -2.90
CA ILE A 20 3.25 2.40 -1.80
C ILE A 20 4.01 2.19 -0.49
N ILE A 21 4.48 0.96 -0.26
CA ILE A 21 5.27 0.60 0.91
C ILE A 21 6.75 0.72 0.53
N LYS A 22 7.46 1.64 1.19
CA LYS A 22 8.88 1.94 0.97
C LYS A 22 9.82 0.88 1.58
N ASP A 23 9.37 0.23 2.64
CA ASP A 23 10.12 -0.82 3.32
C ASP A 23 9.73 -2.22 2.78
N PRO A 24 10.61 -2.89 2.02
CA PRO A 24 10.33 -4.21 1.46
C PRO A 24 10.17 -5.30 2.53
N GLU A 25 10.75 -5.14 3.73
CA GLU A 25 10.67 -6.13 4.81
C GLU A 25 9.22 -6.32 5.30
N LEU A 26 8.42 -5.24 5.24
CA LEU A 26 6.98 -5.29 5.56
C LEU A 26 6.18 -6.18 4.59
N LEU A 27 6.62 -6.29 3.34
CA LEU A 27 5.98 -7.14 2.34
C LEU A 27 6.44 -8.61 2.43
N GLU A 28 7.55 -8.86 3.10
CA GLU A 28 8.06 -10.21 3.37
C GLU A 28 7.34 -10.85 4.57
N ARG A 29 6.81 -10.02 5.48
CA ARG A 29 6.13 -10.46 6.72
C ARG A 29 4.76 -9.76 6.90
N PRO A 30 3.81 -9.98 5.97
CA PRO A 30 2.55 -9.23 5.88
C PRO A 30 1.57 -9.46 7.05
N ASP A 31 1.73 -10.55 7.81
CA ASP A 31 0.88 -10.87 8.96
C ASP A 31 1.39 -10.30 10.28
N GLU A 32 2.56 -9.66 10.26
CA GLU A 32 3.17 -9.16 11.48
C GLU A 32 2.67 -7.78 11.85
N PRO A 33 2.46 -7.52 13.14
CA PRO A 33 2.04 -6.21 13.60
C PRO A 33 3.15 -5.19 13.35
N VAL A 34 2.76 -4.03 12.82
CA VAL A 34 3.65 -2.88 12.61
C VAL A 34 3.28 -1.73 13.55
N PRO A 35 4.22 -0.81 13.84
CA PRO A 35 3.87 0.42 14.54
C PRO A 35 2.77 1.20 13.81
N LEU A 36 1.82 1.78 14.54
CA LEU A 36 0.69 2.51 13.95
C LEU A 36 1.13 3.61 12.98
N TRP A 37 2.22 4.33 13.31
CA TRP A 37 2.72 5.40 12.45
C TRP A 37 3.18 4.91 11.07
N VAL A 38 3.67 3.66 10.96
CA VAL A 38 4.06 3.04 9.68
C VAL A 38 2.83 2.79 8.82
N LEU A 39 1.74 2.30 9.42
CA LEU A 39 0.47 2.12 8.72
C LEU A 39 -0.10 3.47 8.25
N LEU A 40 -0.04 4.50 9.10
CA LEU A 40 -0.51 5.84 8.75
C LEU A 40 0.31 6.43 7.58
N GLU A 41 1.62 6.25 7.56
CA GLU A 41 2.48 6.67 6.44
C GLU A 41 2.10 5.95 5.13
N ALA A 42 1.85 4.64 5.17
CA ALA A 42 1.41 3.89 4.00
C ALA A 42 0.05 4.39 3.47
N LEU A 43 -0.89 4.73 4.37
CA LEU A 43 -2.19 5.28 3.99
C LEU A 43 -2.07 6.67 3.36
N LEU A 44 -1.18 7.53 3.85
CA LEU A 44 -0.91 8.85 3.25
C LEU A 44 -0.39 8.69 1.81
N HIS A 45 0.56 7.78 1.56
CA HIS A 45 1.03 7.52 0.19
C HIS A 45 -0.07 7.00 -0.76
N VAL A 46 -1.06 6.27 -0.23
CA VAL A 46 -2.22 5.86 -1.03
C VAL A 46 -3.09 7.06 -1.37
N ILE A 47 -3.39 7.91 -0.38
CA ILE A 47 -4.20 9.12 -0.56
C ILE A 47 -3.53 10.06 -1.58
N ASP A 48 -2.23 10.35 -1.41
CA ASP A 48 -1.45 11.21 -2.32
C ASP A 48 -1.49 10.73 -3.78
N ARG A 49 -1.67 9.43 -4.00
CA ARG A 49 -1.77 8.84 -5.34
C ARG A 49 -3.17 8.77 -5.90
N LEU A 50 -4.17 8.71 -5.03
CA LEU A 50 -5.58 8.63 -5.42
C LEU A 50 -6.18 10.02 -5.58
N GLU A 51 -5.62 11.04 -4.94
CA GLU A 51 -5.92 12.43 -5.28
C GLU A 51 -5.41 12.69 -6.70
N PRO A 52 -6.31 12.98 -7.67
CA PRO A 52 -5.85 13.52 -8.93
C PRO A 52 -5.12 14.83 -8.61
N SER A 53 -3.95 15.04 -9.20
CA SER A 53 -3.33 16.36 -9.22
C SER A 53 -4.38 17.31 -9.79
N ASP A 54 -5.01 18.10 -8.93
CA ASP A 54 -5.97 19.13 -9.32
C ASP A 54 -5.15 20.29 -9.90
N ASP A 55 -4.42 20.02 -10.99
CA ASP A 55 -3.96 21.00 -11.98
C ASP A 55 -5.17 21.41 -12.85
N ARG A 56 -6.31 21.66 -12.23
CA ARG A 56 -7.35 22.47 -12.85
C ARG A 56 -6.96 23.90 -12.56
N PRO A 57 -6.57 24.71 -13.56
CA PRO A 57 -6.49 26.14 -13.34
C PRO A 57 -7.88 26.56 -12.88
N TYR A 58 -7.96 27.25 -11.74
CA TYR A 58 -9.19 27.85 -11.24
C TYR A 58 -9.94 28.50 -12.42
N ASP A 59 -11.06 27.90 -12.82
CA ASP A 59 -11.98 28.46 -13.82
C ASP A 59 -12.92 29.43 -13.10
#